data_AF-A0A959R7Y5-F1
#
_entry.id   AF-A0A959R7Y5-F1
#
_cell.length_a   1.000
_cell.length_b   1.000
_cell.length_c   1.000
_cell.angle_alpha   90.00
_cell.angle_beta   90.00
_cell.angle_gamma   90.00
#
_symmetry.space_group_name_H-M   'P 1'
#
loop_
_entity.id
_entity.type
_entity.pdbx_description
1 polymer ?
#
loop_
_entity_poly.entity_id
_entity_poly.type
_entity_poly.pdbx_seq_one_letter_code
_entity_poly.pdbx_strand_id
1 'polypeptide(L)'
;MNAKATIRKFVFIAIWCGIGGGLITLLLAAISRKNNGNCTGYTITIKGDVVQHFVDKTDIEKILFNATKGPLKGDPIASLDLFKLEKQLEKDNWIASADMYFDNKDVLHIQVTEIAPVARVFSLDGHSFYINTKAEMMPLSEKRIVRIPVFSGYELHAKMNAVDSSFLLEMKNLASFISTDAFWQSQIAQINITKDHTFELIPLVGHHTIKFGNGDDIAAKFHRLKIFYNQVLSKTGFDKYKIINVQYKGQVVVTNTPGDKKVDAVQLRKNVENMIGQTAKPVKEEEKTEPISNKEVQEDKENKQEPEKALTTSSRDQQQNKEAITKEESNPKELKTEIKKATTENKKEEEKRIPKAVMPPRVKKENKDE
;
A
#
# COMPACT_ATOMS: atom_id res chain seq x y z
N MET A 1 -55.36 2.72 -58.75
CA MET A 1 -54.12 2.91 -57.94
C MET A 1 -53.03 3.52 -58.82
N ASN A 2 -52.29 4.53 -58.33
CA ASN A 2 -51.21 5.17 -59.11
C ASN A 2 -49.95 4.29 -59.11
N ALA A 3 -49.84 3.36 -60.08
CA ALA A 3 -48.74 2.39 -60.19
C ALA A 3 -47.35 3.04 -60.09
N LYS A 4 -47.12 4.20 -60.74
CA LYS A 4 -45.87 4.97 -60.67
C LYS A 4 -45.47 5.35 -59.23
N ALA A 5 -46.44 5.75 -58.39
CA ALA A 5 -46.19 6.12 -57.01
C ALA A 5 -45.89 4.90 -56.12
N THR A 6 -46.55 3.77 -56.38
CA THR A 6 -46.27 2.49 -55.72
C THR A 6 -44.89 1.97 -56.08
N ILE A 7 -44.51 1.97 -57.37
CA ILE A 7 -43.18 1.56 -57.85
C ILE A 7 -42.09 2.42 -57.21
N ARG A 8 -42.26 3.75 -57.15
CA ARG A 8 -41.27 4.66 -56.51
C ARG A 8 -41.04 4.33 -55.04
N LYS A 9 -42.08 3.92 -54.30
CA LYS A 9 -41.95 3.48 -52.90
C LYS A 9 -41.16 2.17 -52.78
N PHE A 10 -41.45 1.18 -53.63
CA PHE A 10 -40.70 -0.08 -53.63
C PHE A 10 -39.22 0.11 -54.00
N VAL A 11 -38.91 0.93 -55.01
CA VAL A 11 -37.52 1.25 -55.37
C VAL A 11 -36.80 1.96 -54.23
N PHE A 12 -37.45 2.91 -53.55
CA PHE A 12 -36.86 3.59 -52.39
C PHE A 12 -36.56 2.59 -51.25
N ILE A 13 -37.51 1.72 -50.90
CA ILE A 13 -37.32 0.67 -49.87
C ILE A 13 -36.18 -0.27 -50.28
N ALA A 14 -36.13 -0.72 -51.54
CA ALA A 14 -35.07 -1.60 -52.04
C ALA A 14 -33.68 -0.95 -51.95
N ILE A 15 -33.56 0.35 -52.23
CA ILE A 15 -32.31 1.11 -52.06
C ILE A 15 -31.88 1.14 -50.58
N TRP A 16 -32.80 1.43 -49.65
CA TRP A 16 -32.47 1.42 -48.21
C TRP A 16 -32.13 0.02 -47.69
N CYS A 17 -32.80 -1.03 -48.17
CA CYS A 17 -32.43 -2.42 -47.86
C CYS A 17 -31.05 -2.78 -48.43
N GLY A 18 -30.71 -2.31 -49.63
CA GLY A 18 -29.37 -2.50 -50.23
C GLY A 18 -28.27 -1.78 -49.44
N ILE A 19 -28.49 -0.53 -49.03
CA ILE A 19 -27.56 0.23 -48.19
C ILE A 19 -27.39 -0.44 -46.81
N GLY A 20 -28.50 -0.83 -46.17
CA GLY A 20 -28.48 -1.53 -44.88
C GLY A 20 -27.76 -2.88 -44.95
N GLY A 21 -28.06 -3.68 -45.98
CA GLY A 21 -27.38 -4.95 -46.24
C GLY A 21 -25.89 -4.78 -46.49
N GLY A 22 -25.49 -3.80 -47.31
CA GLY A 22 -24.09 -3.47 -47.58
C GLY A 22 -23.32 -2.98 -46.35
N LEU A 23 -23.97 -2.22 -45.45
CA LEU A 23 -23.37 -1.80 -44.18
C LEU A 23 -23.18 -3.00 -43.24
N ILE A 24 -24.17 -3.90 -43.16
CA ILE A 24 -24.10 -5.11 -42.33
C ILE A 24 -22.99 -6.05 -42.83
N THR A 25 -22.89 -6.29 -44.14
CA THR A 25 -21.82 -7.16 -44.69
C THR A 25 -20.43 -6.54 -44.51
N LEU A 26 -20.29 -5.22 -44.62
CA LEU A 26 -19.02 -4.53 -44.36
C LEU A 26 -18.63 -4.60 -42.87
N LEU A 27 -19.57 -4.44 -41.95
CA LEU A 27 -19.34 -4.62 -40.51
C LEU A 27 -18.95 -6.06 -40.18
N LEU A 28 -19.65 -7.05 -40.72
CA LEU A 28 -19.32 -8.47 -40.53
C LEU A 28 -17.93 -8.80 -41.09
N ALA A 29 -17.61 -8.34 -42.30
CA ALA A 29 -16.29 -8.53 -42.89
C ALA A 29 -15.17 -7.86 -42.08
N ALA A 30 -15.41 -6.67 -41.50
CA ALA A 30 -14.46 -5.99 -40.62
C ALA A 30 -14.22 -6.77 -39.32
N ILE A 31 -15.30 -7.29 -38.69
CA ILE A 31 -15.21 -8.13 -37.48
C ILE A 31 -14.49 -9.44 -37.79
N SER A 32 -14.86 -10.15 -38.86
CA SER A 32 -14.20 -11.40 -39.27
C SER A 32 -12.72 -11.18 -39.61
N ARG A 33 -12.36 -10.08 -40.28
CA ARG A 33 -10.97 -9.76 -40.58
C ARG A 33 -10.15 -9.50 -39.30
N LYS A 34 -10.74 -8.84 -38.29
CA LYS A 34 -10.09 -8.61 -36.98
C LYS A 34 -9.98 -9.89 -36.15
N ASN A 35 -11.01 -10.73 -36.15
CA ASN A 35 -11.06 -11.95 -35.33
C ASN A 35 -10.21 -13.10 -35.89
N ASN A 36 -9.92 -13.11 -37.19
CA ASN A 36 -9.07 -14.10 -37.84
C ASN A 36 -7.56 -13.76 -37.78
N GLY A 37 -7.17 -12.65 -37.13
CA GLY A 37 -5.77 -12.30 -36.91
C GLY A 37 -5.13 -13.15 -35.80
N ASN A 38 -3.82 -13.34 -35.89
CA ASN A 38 -2.98 -13.92 -34.84
C ASN A 38 -2.17 -12.82 -34.17
N CYS A 39 -1.97 -12.90 -32.85
CA CYS A 39 -1.13 -11.99 -32.10
C CYS A 39 0.31 -11.98 -32.66
N THR A 40 0.72 -10.89 -33.32
CA THR A 40 2.03 -10.79 -34.00
C THR A 40 3.18 -10.53 -33.02
N GLY A 41 2.86 -9.93 -31.88
CA GLY A 41 3.76 -9.63 -30.77
C GLY A 41 3.02 -8.85 -29.68
N TYR A 42 3.74 -8.46 -28.62
CA TYR A 42 3.18 -7.65 -27.55
C TYR A 42 4.17 -6.58 -27.06
N THR A 43 3.66 -5.54 -26.42
CA THR A 43 4.44 -4.46 -25.80
C THR A 43 3.94 -4.22 -24.38
N ILE A 44 4.82 -4.39 -23.39
CA ILE A 44 4.53 -4.12 -21.98
C ILE A 44 5.01 -2.73 -21.59
N THR A 45 4.08 -1.89 -21.13
CA THR A 45 4.32 -0.57 -20.56
C THR A 45 3.87 -0.57 -19.10
N ILE A 46 4.77 -0.19 -18.20
CA ILE A 46 4.50 -0.10 -16.76
C ILE A 46 4.40 1.37 -16.39
N LYS A 47 3.29 1.76 -15.76
CA LYS A 47 3.03 3.11 -15.24
C LYS A 47 3.13 3.06 -13.72
N GLY A 48 3.97 3.90 -13.14
CA GLY A 48 4.23 3.90 -11.70
C GLY A 48 5.18 5.02 -11.31
N ASP A 49 5.75 4.94 -10.12
CA ASP A 49 6.89 5.79 -9.75
C ASP A 49 8.11 5.38 -10.59
N VAL A 50 8.57 6.32 -11.42
CA VAL A 50 9.66 6.12 -12.39
C VAL A 50 10.96 5.69 -11.72
N VAL A 51 11.14 5.99 -10.43
CA VAL A 51 12.37 5.71 -9.69
C VAL A 51 12.41 4.26 -9.19
N GLN A 52 11.25 3.63 -8.90
CA GLN A 52 11.18 2.40 -8.11
C GLN A 52 10.03 1.45 -8.51
N HIS A 53 10.15 0.81 -9.67
CA HIS A 53 9.27 -0.30 -10.05
C HIS A 53 9.42 -1.51 -9.09
N PHE A 54 8.28 -2.09 -8.73
CA PHE A 54 8.14 -3.31 -7.91
C PHE A 54 7.79 -4.53 -8.76
N VAL A 55 7.17 -4.32 -9.92
CA VAL A 55 6.80 -5.34 -10.91
C VAL A 55 7.70 -5.21 -12.13
N ASP A 56 8.36 -6.29 -12.52
CA ASP A 56 9.16 -6.33 -13.75
C ASP A 56 8.33 -6.86 -14.93
N LYS A 57 8.76 -6.53 -16.16
CA LYS A 57 8.16 -7.11 -17.39
C LYS A 57 8.14 -8.64 -17.36
N THR A 58 9.18 -9.26 -16.79
CA THR A 58 9.28 -10.71 -16.62
C THR A 58 8.23 -11.30 -15.68
N ASP A 59 7.71 -10.53 -14.74
CA ASP A 59 6.67 -11.01 -13.82
C ASP A 59 5.31 -10.99 -14.51
N ILE A 60 5.02 -9.90 -15.23
CA ILE A 60 3.84 -9.76 -16.11
C ILE A 60 3.81 -10.89 -17.15
N GLU A 61 4.95 -11.16 -17.81
CA GLU A 61 5.09 -12.26 -18.77
C GLU A 61 4.79 -13.64 -18.14
N LYS A 62 5.32 -13.91 -16.93
CA LYS A 62 5.03 -15.17 -16.21
C LYS A 62 3.55 -15.30 -15.83
N ILE A 63 2.92 -14.23 -15.34
CA ILE A 63 1.49 -14.24 -14.97
C ILE A 63 0.64 -14.55 -16.21
N LEU A 64 0.90 -13.87 -17.32
CA LEU A 64 0.15 -14.05 -18.57
C LEU A 64 0.41 -15.41 -19.23
N PHE A 65 1.65 -15.92 -19.19
CA PHE A 65 1.99 -17.26 -19.67
C PHE A 65 1.23 -18.34 -18.88
N ASN A 66 1.20 -18.22 -17.55
CA ASN A 66 0.45 -19.14 -16.69
C ASN A 66 -1.07 -19.05 -16.90
N ALA A 67 -1.60 -17.85 -17.14
CA ALA A 67 -3.02 -17.62 -17.38
C ALA A 67 -3.50 -18.18 -18.74
N THR A 68 -2.69 -18.06 -19.79
CA THR A 68 -2.97 -18.59 -21.14
C THR A 68 -2.54 -20.04 -21.33
N LYS A 69 -1.67 -20.56 -20.46
CA LYS A 69 -0.99 -21.86 -20.58
C LYS A 69 -0.06 -21.95 -21.81
N GLY A 70 0.49 -20.82 -22.25
CA GLY A 70 1.31 -20.75 -23.45
C GLY A 70 1.87 -19.34 -23.72
N PRO A 71 2.56 -19.15 -24.86
CA PRO A 71 3.05 -17.85 -25.27
C PRO A 71 1.93 -17.03 -25.92
N LEU A 72 1.76 -15.77 -25.50
CA LEU A 72 0.79 -14.83 -26.09
C LEU A 72 0.96 -14.61 -27.60
N LYS A 73 2.17 -14.80 -28.14
CA LYS A 73 2.51 -14.56 -29.54
C LYS A 73 2.19 -15.80 -30.38
N GLY A 74 1.42 -15.60 -31.44
CA GLY A 74 0.95 -16.66 -32.34
C GLY A 74 -0.49 -17.10 -32.07
N ASP A 75 -1.02 -16.85 -30.87
CA ASP A 75 -2.41 -17.18 -30.53
C ASP A 75 -3.43 -16.38 -31.38
N PRO A 76 -4.57 -16.98 -31.77
CA PRO A 76 -5.66 -16.26 -32.41
C PRO A 76 -6.19 -15.14 -31.50
N ILE A 77 -6.37 -13.93 -32.06
CA ILE A 77 -6.88 -12.77 -31.31
C ILE A 77 -8.25 -13.09 -30.67
N ALA A 78 -9.12 -13.78 -31.41
CA ALA A 78 -10.45 -14.16 -30.92
C ALA A 78 -10.44 -15.21 -29.78
N SER A 79 -9.32 -15.90 -29.51
CA SER A 79 -9.21 -16.80 -28.35
C SER A 79 -8.68 -16.13 -27.09
N LEU A 80 -8.07 -14.95 -27.21
CA LEU A 80 -7.48 -14.22 -26.08
C LEU A 80 -8.54 -13.35 -25.40
N ASP A 81 -9.09 -13.83 -24.29
CA ASP A 81 -10.00 -13.08 -23.43
C ASP A 81 -9.20 -12.04 -22.61
N LEU A 82 -9.03 -10.85 -23.19
CA LEU A 82 -8.24 -9.77 -22.60
C LEU A 82 -8.76 -9.38 -21.20
N PHE A 83 -10.07 -9.29 -21.01
CA PHE A 83 -10.65 -8.95 -19.71
C PHE A 83 -10.31 -10.00 -18.64
N LYS A 84 -10.32 -11.29 -18.97
CA LYS A 84 -9.83 -12.32 -18.05
C LYS A 84 -8.34 -12.18 -17.75
N LEU A 85 -7.51 -11.80 -18.72
CA LEU A 85 -6.06 -11.61 -18.53
C LEU A 85 -5.75 -10.39 -17.66
N GLU A 86 -6.43 -9.26 -17.88
CA GLU A 86 -6.41 -8.07 -17.02
C GLU A 86 -6.75 -8.46 -15.56
N LYS A 87 -7.84 -9.21 -15.36
CA LYS A 87 -8.27 -9.71 -14.04
C LYS A 87 -7.40 -10.83 -13.46
N GLN A 88 -6.41 -11.36 -14.18
CA GLN A 88 -5.36 -12.21 -13.61
C GLN A 88 -4.15 -11.38 -13.18
N LEU A 89 -3.78 -10.33 -13.93
CA LEU A 89 -2.75 -9.37 -13.53
C LEU A 89 -3.15 -8.61 -12.25
N GLU A 90 -4.39 -8.12 -12.17
CA GLU A 90 -4.92 -7.40 -11.00
C GLU A 90 -5.05 -8.24 -9.71
N LYS A 91 -4.70 -9.52 -9.72
CA LYS A 91 -4.57 -10.33 -8.50
C LYS A 91 -3.21 -10.20 -7.83
N ASP A 92 -2.22 -9.67 -8.54
CA ASP A 92 -0.93 -9.36 -7.93
C ASP A 92 -1.07 -8.13 -7.04
N ASN A 93 -0.59 -8.22 -5.80
CA ASN A 93 -0.71 -7.14 -4.81
C ASN A 93 0.05 -5.85 -5.20
N TRP A 94 0.91 -5.89 -6.21
CA TRP A 94 1.67 -4.75 -6.72
C TRP A 94 1.03 -4.09 -7.95
N ILE A 95 -0.04 -4.67 -8.51
CA ILE A 95 -0.75 -4.17 -9.70
C ILE A 95 -2.05 -3.48 -9.28
N ALA A 96 -2.15 -2.17 -9.54
CA ALA A 96 -3.34 -1.37 -9.24
C ALA A 96 -4.46 -1.52 -10.28
N SER A 97 -4.08 -1.67 -11.56
CA SER A 97 -4.95 -1.97 -12.71
C SER A 97 -4.12 -2.51 -13.88
N ALA A 98 -4.77 -3.22 -14.80
CA ALA A 98 -4.18 -3.60 -16.08
C ALA A 98 -5.18 -3.34 -17.22
N ASP A 99 -4.71 -2.70 -18.29
CA ASP A 99 -5.48 -2.42 -19.52
C ASP A 99 -4.79 -3.10 -20.72
N MET A 100 -5.52 -3.90 -21.49
CA MET A 100 -4.99 -4.69 -22.61
C MET A 100 -5.78 -4.44 -23.90
N TYR A 101 -5.09 -4.15 -25.01
CA TYR A 101 -5.74 -3.97 -26.31
C TYR A 101 -4.84 -4.32 -27.49
N PHE A 102 -5.43 -4.76 -28.60
CA PHE A 102 -4.74 -4.91 -29.88
C PHE A 102 -4.77 -3.62 -30.69
N ASP A 103 -3.67 -3.29 -31.35
CA ASP A 103 -3.63 -2.26 -32.38
C ASP A 103 -4.00 -2.79 -33.78
N ASN A 104 -3.96 -1.92 -34.79
CA ASN A 104 -4.28 -2.28 -36.19
C ASN A 104 -3.20 -3.13 -36.90
N LYS A 105 -2.14 -3.54 -36.20
CA LYS A 105 -1.07 -4.43 -36.68
C LYS A 105 -1.06 -5.76 -35.90
N ASP A 106 -2.14 -6.06 -35.18
CA ASP A 106 -2.31 -7.27 -34.38
C ASP A 106 -1.26 -7.40 -33.26
N VAL A 107 -0.69 -6.27 -32.81
CA VAL A 107 0.23 -6.20 -31.65
C VAL A 107 -0.59 -5.92 -30.38
N LEU A 108 -0.37 -6.74 -29.35
CA LEU A 108 -1.01 -6.60 -28.04
C LEU A 108 -0.27 -5.58 -27.17
N HIS A 109 -0.92 -4.46 -26.86
CA HIS A 109 -0.45 -3.48 -25.89
C HIS A 109 -0.95 -3.88 -24.51
N ILE A 110 -0.02 -3.94 -23.55
CA ILE A 110 -0.27 -4.34 -22.17
C ILE A 110 0.19 -3.15 -21.30
N GLN A 111 -0.78 -2.41 -20.75
CA GLN A 111 -0.50 -1.27 -19.88
C GLN A 111 -0.83 -1.67 -18.44
N VAL A 112 0.19 -1.77 -17.61
CA VAL A 112 0.05 -2.12 -16.18
C VAL A 112 0.30 -0.87 -15.36
N THR A 113 -0.60 -0.57 -14.42
CA THR A 113 -0.39 0.51 -13.43
C THR A 113 0.00 -0.13 -12.11
N GLU A 114 1.18 0.21 -11.58
CA GLU A 114 1.65 -0.27 -10.27
C GLU A 114 0.91 0.44 -9.13
N ILE A 115 0.87 -0.23 -7.97
CA ILE A 115 0.37 0.36 -6.72
C ILE A 115 1.53 0.78 -5.82
N ALA A 116 1.55 2.04 -5.42
CA ALA A 116 2.62 2.59 -4.59
C ALA A 116 2.34 2.34 -3.08
N PRO A 117 3.33 1.87 -2.30
CA PRO A 117 3.25 1.86 -0.85
C PRO A 117 3.47 3.26 -0.29
N VAL A 118 2.65 3.65 0.69
CA VAL A 118 2.64 4.99 1.32
C VAL A 118 3.19 4.95 2.75
N ALA A 119 3.05 3.83 3.45
CA ALA A 119 3.60 3.60 4.77
C ALA A 119 4.10 2.15 4.93
N ARG A 120 5.08 1.93 5.81
CA ARG A 120 5.45 0.60 6.31
C ARG A 120 4.96 0.46 7.75
N VAL A 121 4.43 -0.71 8.11
CA VAL A 121 3.87 -0.99 9.44
C VAL A 121 4.55 -2.21 10.03
N PHE A 122 4.99 -2.09 11.29
CA PHE A 122 5.46 -3.18 12.12
C PHE A 122 4.43 -3.48 13.21
N SER A 123 3.99 -4.74 13.26
CA SER A 123 3.08 -5.24 14.27
C SER A 123 3.82 -5.68 15.54
N LEU A 124 3.10 -5.76 16.67
CA LEU A 124 3.65 -6.20 17.96
C LEU A 124 4.17 -7.64 17.96
N ASP A 125 3.71 -8.48 17.04
CA ASP A 125 4.18 -9.86 16.84
C ASP A 125 5.47 -9.97 16.00
N GLY A 126 5.99 -8.84 15.51
CA GLY A 126 7.19 -8.76 14.68
C GLY A 126 6.95 -8.89 13.17
N HIS A 127 5.71 -9.13 12.72
CA HIS A 127 5.38 -9.07 11.29
C HIS A 127 5.41 -7.63 10.78
N SER A 128 5.65 -7.46 9.46
CA SER A 128 5.53 -6.15 8.82
C SER A 128 4.93 -6.24 7.43
N PHE A 129 4.20 -5.19 7.05
CA PHE A 129 3.50 -5.02 5.79
C PHE A 129 3.58 -3.56 5.33
N TYR A 130 3.18 -3.29 4.10
CA TYR A 130 3.01 -1.92 3.60
C TYR A 130 1.52 -1.56 3.54
N ILE A 131 1.21 -0.26 3.63
CA ILE A 131 -0.11 0.29 3.32
C ILE A 131 -0.02 1.00 1.97
N ASN A 132 -0.93 0.69 1.05
CA ASN A 132 -0.95 1.24 -0.30
C ASN A 132 -1.69 2.60 -0.40
N THR A 133 -1.76 3.18 -1.60
CA THR A 133 -2.48 4.46 -1.86
C THR A 133 -3.99 4.40 -1.61
N LYS A 134 -4.60 3.20 -1.61
CA LYS A 134 -6.01 2.94 -1.31
C LYS A 134 -6.27 2.68 0.19
N ALA A 135 -5.24 2.74 1.03
CA ALA A 135 -5.25 2.38 2.47
C ALA A 135 -5.49 0.88 2.75
N GLU A 136 -5.17 0.00 1.80
CA GLU A 136 -5.22 -1.45 1.95
C GLU A 136 -3.83 -1.99 2.36
N MET A 137 -3.79 -3.13 3.03
CA MET A 137 -2.53 -3.82 3.34
C MET A 137 -1.99 -4.54 2.10
N MET A 138 -0.67 -4.49 1.92
CA MET A 138 0.04 -5.24 0.88
C MET A 138 1.30 -5.90 1.48
N PRO A 139 1.74 -7.06 0.95
CA PRO A 139 2.91 -7.78 1.47
C PRO A 139 4.19 -6.98 1.25
N LEU A 140 5.29 -7.46 1.83
CA LEU A 140 6.63 -6.95 1.49
C LEU A 140 7.02 -7.42 0.07
N SER A 141 7.84 -6.63 -0.63
CA SER A 141 8.46 -7.06 -1.87
C SER A 141 9.74 -7.82 -1.54
N GLU A 142 9.92 -8.99 -2.15
CA GLU A 142 11.16 -9.77 -2.07
C GLU A 142 12.33 -9.08 -2.80
N LYS A 143 12.02 -8.22 -3.77
CA LYS A 143 12.99 -7.58 -4.67
C LYS A 143 13.44 -6.20 -4.21
N ARG A 144 12.58 -5.44 -3.51
CA ARG A 144 12.79 -4.00 -3.26
C ARG A 144 12.35 -3.54 -1.88
N ILE A 145 13.15 -2.65 -1.29
CA ILE A 145 12.84 -1.90 -0.06
C ILE A 145 12.72 -0.42 -0.42
N VAL A 146 11.75 0.28 0.17
CA VAL A 146 11.46 1.70 -0.12
C VAL A 146 11.46 2.54 1.16
N ARG A 147 11.95 3.78 1.05
CA ARG A 147 12.03 4.73 2.16
C ARG A 147 10.74 5.54 2.28
N ILE A 148 9.82 5.07 3.11
CA ILE A 148 8.53 5.69 3.44
C ILE A 148 8.33 5.76 4.97
N PRO A 149 7.39 6.58 5.48
CA PRO A 149 7.10 6.66 6.90
C PRO A 149 6.82 5.28 7.53
N VAL A 150 7.42 5.05 8.70
CA VAL A 150 7.35 3.78 9.42
C VAL A 150 6.47 3.92 10.65
N PHE A 151 5.47 3.04 10.76
CA PHE A 151 4.63 2.84 11.93
C PHE A 151 5.07 1.60 12.69
N SER A 152 5.07 1.68 14.01
CA SER A 152 5.42 0.56 14.91
C SER A 152 4.41 0.42 16.03
N GLY A 153 4.15 -0.81 16.47
CA GLY A 153 3.21 -1.09 17.56
C GLY A 153 1.76 -1.33 17.10
N TYR A 154 1.57 -1.73 15.84
CA TYR A 154 0.24 -2.08 15.34
C TYR A 154 -0.24 -3.44 15.89
N GLU A 155 -1.50 -3.53 16.31
CA GLU A 155 -2.13 -4.79 16.72
C GLU A 155 -2.77 -5.45 15.50
N LEU A 156 -2.17 -6.54 15.01
CA LEU A 156 -2.67 -7.25 13.84
C LEU A 156 -3.79 -8.22 14.23
N HIS A 157 -5.00 -7.97 13.72
CA HIS A 157 -6.15 -8.84 13.95
C HIS A 157 -6.34 -9.85 12.80
N ALA A 158 -6.65 -11.10 13.14
CA ALA A 158 -6.83 -12.18 12.17
C ALA A 158 -8.02 -11.99 11.20
N LYS A 159 -8.93 -11.06 11.49
CA LYS A 159 -9.99 -10.60 10.59
C LYS A 159 -10.09 -9.09 10.68
N MET A 160 -9.91 -8.42 9.54
CA MET A 160 -10.11 -6.97 9.43
C MET A 160 -11.56 -6.62 9.72
N ASN A 161 -11.75 -5.61 10.55
CA ASN A 161 -13.04 -4.98 10.83
C ASN A 161 -13.07 -3.52 10.31
N ALA A 162 -14.19 -2.83 10.51
CA ALA A 162 -14.36 -1.46 10.04
C ALA A 162 -13.45 -0.44 10.76
N VAL A 163 -13.14 -0.67 12.05
CA VAL A 163 -12.21 0.15 12.84
C VAL A 163 -10.79 0.02 12.27
N ASP A 164 -10.32 -1.20 12.01
CA ASP A 164 -9.02 -1.45 11.40
C ASP A 164 -8.90 -0.71 10.06
N SER A 165 -9.94 -0.82 9.23
CA SER A 165 -10.01 -0.15 7.93
C SER A 165 -9.94 1.38 8.05
N SER A 166 -10.64 1.97 9.04
CA SER A 166 -10.52 3.41 9.32
C SER A 166 -9.15 3.81 9.85
N PHE A 167 -8.51 2.96 10.67
CA PHE A 167 -7.20 3.25 11.24
C PHE A 167 -6.08 3.18 10.18
N LEU A 168 -6.15 2.22 9.24
CA LEU A 168 -5.26 2.19 8.07
C LEU A 168 -5.41 3.46 7.21
N LEU A 169 -6.63 3.99 7.07
CA LEU A 169 -6.87 5.26 6.37
C LEU A 169 -6.25 6.45 7.12
N GLU A 170 -6.36 6.52 8.46
CA GLU A 170 -5.66 7.51 9.28
C GLU A 170 -4.13 7.43 9.11
N MET A 171 -3.56 6.22 9.21
CA MET A 171 -2.13 5.97 9.03
C MET A 171 -1.66 6.40 7.63
N LYS A 172 -2.39 6.01 6.58
CA LYS A 172 -2.13 6.40 5.18
C LYS A 172 -2.17 7.92 5.01
N ASN A 173 -3.16 8.59 5.58
CA ASN A 173 -3.31 10.05 5.47
C ASN A 173 -2.18 10.79 6.20
N LEU A 174 -1.80 10.34 7.40
CA LEU A 174 -0.67 10.87 8.16
C LEU A 174 0.66 10.67 7.41
N ALA A 175 0.91 9.46 6.89
CA ALA A 175 2.09 9.14 6.10
C ALA A 175 2.19 9.96 4.82
N SER A 176 1.08 10.10 4.10
CA SER A 176 0.99 10.91 2.87
C SER A 176 1.26 12.39 3.15
N PHE A 177 0.74 12.93 4.26
CA PHE A 177 1.05 14.31 4.67
C PHE A 177 2.53 14.51 4.98
N ILE A 178 3.12 13.60 5.77
CA ILE A 178 4.56 13.64 6.12
C ILE A 178 5.43 13.55 4.86
N SER A 179 5.09 12.65 3.92
CA SER A 179 5.86 12.44 2.68
C SER A 179 5.72 13.58 1.66
N THR A 180 4.69 14.43 1.79
CA THR A 180 4.47 15.58 0.88
C THR A 180 5.21 16.83 1.34
N ASP A 181 5.45 17.01 2.64
CA ASP A 181 6.21 18.14 3.19
C ASP A 181 7.65 17.70 3.48
N ALA A 182 8.60 18.19 2.67
CA ALA A 182 10.03 17.85 2.76
C ALA A 182 10.64 18.11 4.15
N PHE A 183 10.09 19.04 4.93
CA PHE A 183 10.53 19.26 6.31
C PHE A 183 10.04 18.14 7.23
N TRP A 184 8.76 17.76 7.17
CA TRP A 184 8.26 16.64 7.98
C TRP A 184 8.83 15.29 7.55
N GLN A 185 9.02 15.05 6.25
CA GLN A 185 9.68 13.85 5.72
C GLN A 185 11.12 13.70 6.23
N SER A 186 11.84 14.81 6.37
CA SER A 186 13.21 14.82 6.92
C SER A 186 13.24 14.73 8.45
N GLN A 187 12.22 15.28 9.12
CA GLN A 187 12.20 15.44 10.56
C GLN A 187 11.52 14.30 11.33
N ILE A 188 10.59 13.54 10.75
CA ILE A 188 9.92 12.41 11.42
C ILE A 188 10.64 11.10 11.08
N ALA A 189 11.29 10.50 12.07
CA ALA A 189 12.06 9.26 11.91
C ALA A 189 11.17 8.00 12.06
N GLN A 190 10.22 8.03 13.00
CA GLN A 190 9.34 6.90 13.32
C GLN A 190 8.00 7.40 13.88
N ILE A 191 6.94 6.61 13.67
CA ILE A 191 5.60 6.84 14.21
C ILE A 191 5.25 5.63 15.09
N ASN A 192 5.00 5.85 16.37
CA ASN A 192 4.55 4.80 17.28
C ASN A 192 3.04 4.84 17.41
N ILE A 193 2.42 3.66 17.36
CA ILE A 193 1.02 3.44 17.70
C ILE A 193 0.97 3.09 19.20
N THR A 194 0.15 3.82 19.93
CA THR A 194 -0.12 3.57 21.35
C THR A 194 -1.28 2.57 21.50
N LYS A 195 -1.39 1.96 22.69
CA LYS A 195 -2.51 1.08 23.06
C LYS A 195 -3.89 1.75 22.97
N ASP A 196 -3.93 3.08 23.04
CA ASP A 196 -5.14 3.88 22.90
C ASP A 196 -5.47 4.21 21.42
N HIS A 197 -4.83 3.53 20.46
CA HIS A 197 -4.88 3.79 19.02
C HIS A 197 -4.58 5.26 18.64
N THR A 198 -3.63 5.89 19.34
CA THR A 198 -3.14 7.23 19.00
C THR A 198 -1.67 7.20 18.56
N PHE A 199 -1.27 8.19 17.76
CA PHE A 199 0.08 8.32 17.22
C PHE A 199 1.00 9.15 18.12
N GLU A 200 2.22 8.65 18.32
CA GLU A 200 3.35 9.38 18.87
C GLU A 200 4.45 9.48 17.81
N LEU A 201 4.83 10.69 17.40
CA LEU A 201 5.89 10.89 16.41
C LEU A 201 7.25 11.03 17.11
N ILE A 202 8.24 10.31 16.60
CA ILE A 202 9.64 10.38 17.03
C ILE A 202 10.42 11.22 16.01
N PRO A 203 10.97 12.37 16.40
CA PRO A 203 11.75 13.23 15.52
C PRO A 203 13.15 12.65 15.27
N LEU A 204 13.78 13.05 14.17
CA LEU A 204 15.20 12.79 13.90
C LEU A 204 16.11 13.69 14.75
N VAL A 205 15.67 14.92 15.05
CA VAL A 205 16.42 15.91 15.84
C VAL A 205 15.72 16.18 17.17
N GLY A 206 16.46 15.96 18.26
CA GLY A 206 15.98 16.10 19.63
C GLY A 206 15.55 14.78 20.27
N HIS A 207 15.39 14.78 21.59
CA HIS A 207 15.02 13.60 22.39
C HIS A 207 13.57 13.67 22.91
N HIS A 208 12.70 14.42 22.23
CA HIS A 208 11.31 14.65 22.62
C HIS A 208 10.33 13.74 21.87
N THR A 209 9.36 13.18 22.57
CA THR A 209 8.23 12.46 21.96
C THR A 209 7.10 13.44 21.62
N ILE A 210 6.57 13.39 20.40
CA ILE A 210 5.44 14.22 19.97
C ILE A 210 4.14 13.43 20.12
N LYS A 211 3.32 13.72 21.14
CA LYS A 211 1.96 13.17 21.24
C LYS A 211 1.06 13.86 20.22
N PHE A 212 0.72 13.16 19.14
CA PHE A 212 -0.06 13.69 18.02
C PHE A 212 -1.56 13.45 18.20
N GLY A 213 -1.93 12.36 18.88
CA GLY A 213 -3.32 11.92 19.00
C GLY A 213 -3.73 11.07 17.79
N ASN A 214 -5.01 11.10 17.44
CA ASN A 214 -5.56 10.43 16.25
C ASN A 214 -5.14 11.11 14.92
N GLY A 215 -5.63 10.59 13.80
CA GLY A 215 -5.43 11.08 12.43
C GLY A 215 -6.30 12.27 12.01
N ASP A 216 -7.09 12.87 12.90
CA ASP A 216 -7.86 14.09 12.60
C ASP A 216 -6.98 15.35 12.52
N ASP A 217 -7.44 16.40 11.84
CA ASP A 217 -6.85 17.75 11.89
C ASP A 217 -5.32 17.78 11.63
N ILE A 218 -4.79 16.84 10.84
CA ILE A 218 -3.34 16.59 10.62
C ILE A 218 -2.59 17.89 10.33
N ALA A 219 -3.05 18.65 9.32
CA ALA A 219 -2.45 19.92 8.92
C ALA A 219 -2.43 20.94 10.06
N ALA A 220 -3.49 21.03 10.87
CA ALA A 220 -3.58 21.96 12.00
C ALA A 220 -2.68 21.53 13.17
N LYS A 221 -2.53 20.22 13.43
CA LYS A 221 -1.60 19.66 14.43
C LYS A 221 -0.15 19.97 14.05
N PHE A 222 0.26 19.68 12.81
CA PHE A 222 1.59 20.03 12.31
C PHE A 222 1.84 21.53 12.25
N HIS A 223 0.84 22.35 11.91
CA HIS A 223 0.96 23.81 11.95
C HIS A 223 1.27 24.33 13.38
N ARG A 224 0.56 23.83 14.40
CA ARG A 224 0.86 24.14 15.81
C ARG A 224 2.28 23.70 16.21
N LEU A 225 2.70 22.51 15.77
CA LEU A 225 4.05 22.00 16.00
C LEU A 225 5.13 22.89 15.37
N LYS A 226 4.92 23.34 14.12
CA LYS A 226 5.84 24.26 13.40
C LYS A 226 5.97 25.61 14.11
N ILE A 227 4.84 26.17 14.59
CA ILE A 227 4.85 27.39 15.42
C ILE A 227 5.66 27.17 16.70
N PHE A 228 5.44 26.05 17.40
CA PHE A 228 6.18 25.73 18.62
C PHE A 228 7.69 25.61 18.38
N TYR A 229 8.10 24.98 17.27
CA TYR A 229 9.51 24.87 16.88
C TYR A 229 10.12 26.26 16.64
N ASN A 230 9.45 27.08 15.83
CA ASN A 230 9.92 28.40 15.43
C ASN A 230 9.97 29.41 16.59
N GLN A 231 9.02 29.35 17.53
CA GLN A 231 8.86 30.37 18.57
C GLN A 231 9.41 29.97 19.94
N VAL A 232 9.47 28.67 20.24
CA VAL A 232 9.89 28.14 21.55
C VAL A 232 11.21 27.38 21.43
N LEU A 233 11.30 26.31 20.62
CA LEU A 233 12.54 25.50 20.53
C LEU A 233 13.73 26.29 20.00
N SER A 234 13.51 27.26 19.10
CA SER A 234 14.53 28.24 18.66
C SER A 234 15.18 29.03 19.80
N LYS A 235 14.54 29.14 20.97
CA LYS A 235 15.03 29.88 22.15
C LYS A 235 15.47 28.96 23.28
N THR A 236 14.82 27.82 23.44
CA THR A 236 15.01 26.90 24.59
C THR A 236 15.83 25.66 24.27
N GLY A 237 15.93 25.29 23.00
CA GLY A 237 16.59 24.09 22.52
C GLY A 237 15.75 22.82 22.61
N PHE A 238 16.16 21.83 21.82
CA PHE A 238 15.43 20.58 21.63
C PHE A 238 15.40 19.69 22.89
N ASP A 239 16.48 19.65 23.67
CA ASP A 239 16.59 18.73 24.82
C ASP A 239 15.82 19.17 26.07
N LYS A 240 15.27 20.39 26.09
CA LYS A 240 14.55 20.94 27.26
C LYS A 240 13.25 20.19 27.55
N TYR A 241 12.58 19.69 26.52
CA TYR A 241 11.27 19.05 26.64
C TYR A 241 11.38 17.55 26.35
N LYS A 242 10.75 16.74 27.19
CA LYS A 242 10.62 15.29 26.99
C LYS A 242 9.39 14.95 26.14
N ILE A 243 8.31 15.71 26.30
CA ILE A 243 7.03 15.48 25.60
C ILE A 243 6.53 16.80 25.03
N ILE A 244 6.10 16.77 23.77
CA ILE A 244 5.35 17.85 23.10
C ILE A 244 4.00 17.28 22.67
N ASN A 245 2.91 17.72 23.30
CA ASN A 245 1.57 17.24 23.00
C ASN A 245 0.81 18.28 22.16
N VAL A 246 0.48 17.89 20.92
CA VAL A 246 -0.26 18.70 19.94
C VAL A 246 -1.68 18.21 19.70
N GLN A 247 -2.13 17.15 20.39
CA GLN A 247 -3.47 16.55 20.20
C GLN A 247 -4.61 17.53 20.52
N TYR A 248 -4.36 18.51 21.40
CA TYR A 248 -5.34 19.51 21.80
C TYR A 248 -5.48 20.62 20.75
N LYS A 249 -6.73 21.02 20.48
CA LYS A 249 -7.04 22.13 19.57
C LYS A 249 -6.56 23.46 20.18
N GLY A 250 -5.92 24.30 19.35
CA GLY A 250 -5.51 25.66 19.73
C GLY A 250 -4.28 25.79 20.65
N GLN A 251 -3.75 24.70 21.20
CA GLN A 251 -2.65 24.74 22.17
C GLN A 251 -1.60 23.65 21.94
N VAL A 252 -0.43 23.82 22.58
CA VAL A 252 0.63 22.81 22.67
C VAL A 252 1.00 22.67 24.15
N VAL A 253 0.91 21.47 24.69
CA VAL A 253 1.21 21.18 26.11
C VAL A 253 2.54 20.44 26.17
N VAL A 254 3.43 20.82 27.08
CA VAL A 254 4.79 20.28 27.14
C VAL A 254 5.17 19.78 28.52
N THR A 255 6.02 18.75 28.56
CA THR A 255 6.63 18.23 29.78
C THR A 255 8.14 18.39 29.68
N ASN A 256 8.76 19.01 30.68
CA ASN A 256 10.21 19.22 30.71
C ASN A 256 10.98 17.90 30.89
N THR A 257 12.20 17.86 30.37
CA THR A 257 13.18 16.84 30.72
C THR A 257 13.65 17.06 32.17
N PRO A 258 13.69 16.01 33.03
CA PRO A 258 14.27 16.15 34.37
C PRO A 258 15.78 16.43 34.31
N GLY A 259 16.23 17.50 34.99
CA GLY A 259 17.64 17.89 35.11
C GLY A 259 18.03 19.09 34.24
N ASP A 260 18.69 20.08 34.85
CA ASP A 260 19.08 21.33 34.20
C ASP A 260 20.30 21.17 33.27
N LYS A 261 20.04 20.79 32.01
CA LYS A 261 21.01 20.99 30.93
C LYS A 261 21.06 22.48 30.57
N LYS A 262 22.12 23.18 30.96
CA LYS A 262 22.42 24.53 30.43
C LYS A 262 22.86 24.40 28.98
N VAL A 263 22.20 25.11 28.06
CA VAL A 263 22.48 25.06 26.62
C VAL A 263 22.66 26.48 26.08
N ASP A 264 23.64 26.67 25.19
CA ASP A 264 23.92 27.97 24.55
C ASP A 264 22.81 28.36 23.56
N ALA A 265 22.14 29.48 23.84
CA ALA A 265 21.04 30.01 23.03
C ALA A 265 21.45 30.43 21.61
N VAL A 266 22.71 30.81 21.36
CA VAL A 266 23.19 31.23 20.04
C VAL A 266 23.40 30.01 19.14
N GLN A 267 24.04 28.97 19.67
CA GLN A 267 24.23 27.70 18.95
C GLN A 267 22.89 27.01 18.67
N LEU A 268 21.93 27.09 19.62
CA LEU A 268 20.58 26.59 19.44
C LEU A 268 19.82 27.25 18.29
N ARG A 269 19.84 28.59 18.21
CA ARG A 269 19.21 29.32 17.09
C ARG A 269 19.78 28.88 15.75
N LYS A 270 21.11 28.84 15.63
CA LYS A 270 21.80 28.41 14.41
C LYS A 270 21.44 26.97 14.02
N ASN A 271 21.33 26.05 14.98
CA ASN A 271 20.93 24.67 14.72
C ASN A 271 19.47 24.56 14.25
N VAL A 272 18.55 25.33 14.86
CA VAL A 272 17.13 25.37 14.46
C VAL A 272 16.95 26.03 13.08
N GLU A 273 17.64 27.13 12.82
CA GLU A 273 17.65 27.82 11.53
C GLU A 273 18.24 26.96 10.42
N ASN A 274 19.32 26.21 10.69
CA ASN A 274 19.86 25.23 9.75
C ASN A 274 18.85 24.12 9.45
N MET A 275 18.21 23.55 10.48
CA MET A 275 17.21 22.49 10.33
C MET A 275 15.99 22.93 9.50
N ILE A 276 15.51 24.17 9.69
CA ILE A 276 14.38 24.74 8.95
C ILE A 276 14.81 25.20 7.53
N GLY A 277 16.03 25.73 7.40
CA GLY A 277 16.55 26.32 6.17
C GLY A 277 17.10 25.31 5.16
N GLN A 278 17.57 24.15 5.60
CA GLN A 278 18.07 23.09 4.71
C GLN A 278 16.97 22.48 3.84
N THR A 279 15.73 22.41 4.34
CA THR A 279 14.57 21.85 3.61
C THR A 279 13.86 22.86 2.71
N ALA A 280 14.27 24.13 2.74
CA ALA A 280 13.73 25.21 1.90
C ALA A 280 14.48 25.38 0.57
N LYS A 281 15.50 24.56 0.31
CA LYS A 281 16.24 24.55 -0.97
C LYS A 281 15.89 23.28 -1.74
N PRO A 282 15.61 23.37 -3.06
CA PRO A 282 15.40 22.18 -3.87
C PRO A 282 16.69 21.35 -3.91
N VAL A 283 16.56 20.05 -3.69
CA VAL A 283 17.65 19.09 -3.86
C VAL A 283 18.03 19.08 -5.33
N LYS A 284 19.28 19.43 -5.64
CA LYS A 284 19.89 19.11 -6.93
C LYS A 284 20.40 17.68 -6.87
N GLU A 285 20.13 16.93 -7.93
CA GLU A 285 20.68 15.59 -8.13
C GLU A 285 22.20 15.67 -8.32
N GLU A 286 22.94 14.82 -7.60
CA GLU A 286 24.28 14.41 -8.02
C GLU A 286 24.34 12.88 -8.02
N GLU A 287 24.28 12.34 -9.23
CA GLU A 287 24.52 10.94 -9.54
C GLU A 287 26.03 10.72 -9.71
N LYS A 288 26.62 9.79 -8.95
CA LYS A 288 27.79 9.03 -9.39
C LYS A 288 28.03 7.76 -8.58
N THR A 289 28.00 6.64 -9.28
CA THR A 289 28.39 5.31 -8.84
C THR A 289 29.91 5.14 -8.78
N GLU A 290 30.43 4.33 -7.86
CA GLU A 290 31.22 3.12 -8.16
C GLU A 290 31.61 2.33 -6.86
N PRO A 291 32.02 1.04 -6.94
CA PRO A 291 31.83 0.09 -5.85
C PRO A 291 33.02 -0.09 -4.90
N ILE A 292 32.74 -0.59 -3.69
CA ILE A 292 33.76 -1.01 -2.73
C ILE A 292 34.18 -2.46 -3.02
N SER A 293 35.45 -2.65 -3.38
CA SER A 293 36.09 -3.97 -3.47
C SER A 293 36.54 -4.44 -2.10
N ASN A 294 36.49 -5.76 -1.88
CA ASN A 294 37.02 -6.40 -0.68
C ASN A 294 38.52 -6.10 -0.52
N LYS A 295 38.94 -5.80 0.72
CA LYS A 295 40.30 -6.06 1.19
C LYS A 295 40.23 -6.78 2.53
N GLU A 296 40.85 -7.95 2.57
CA GLU A 296 41.19 -8.66 3.79
C GLU A 296 42.15 -7.80 4.63
N VAL A 297 42.02 -7.87 5.95
CA VAL A 297 43.04 -7.39 6.89
C VAL A 297 43.47 -8.58 7.73
N GLN A 298 44.78 -8.79 7.77
CA GLN A 298 45.41 -9.96 8.38
C GLN A 298 45.35 -9.88 9.92
N GLU A 299 45.40 -11.04 10.57
CA GLU A 299 45.71 -11.14 11.99
C GLU A 299 47.14 -10.66 12.25
N ASP A 300 47.33 -9.93 13.35
CA ASP A 300 48.61 -9.94 14.08
C ASP A 300 48.31 -10.08 15.58
N LYS A 301 49.15 -10.83 16.27
CA LYS A 301 48.86 -11.37 17.61
C LYS A 301 49.61 -10.66 18.72
N GLU A 302 49.06 -10.86 19.93
CA GLU A 302 49.80 -11.02 21.18
C GLU A 302 50.35 -9.76 21.88
N ASN A 303 49.69 -9.39 22.99
CA ASN A 303 50.38 -9.50 24.28
C ASN A 303 49.40 -9.89 25.39
N LYS A 304 49.93 -10.47 26.48
CA LYS A 304 49.24 -11.35 27.41
C LYS A 304 49.52 -10.92 28.85
N GLN A 305 48.49 -10.77 29.67
CA GLN A 305 48.64 -10.85 31.14
C GLN A 305 47.32 -11.20 31.82
N GLU A 306 47.37 -12.27 32.60
CA GLU A 306 46.37 -12.73 33.57
C GLU A 306 47.05 -12.72 34.95
N PRO A 307 46.32 -12.70 36.09
CA PRO A 307 46.02 -13.99 36.70
C PRO A 307 44.69 -14.10 37.48
N GLU A 308 43.94 -15.19 37.22
CA GLU A 308 43.62 -16.25 38.17
C GLU A 308 42.83 -15.93 39.48
N LYS A 309 41.57 -16.40 39.55
CA LYS A 309 41.09 -17.48 40.46
C LYS A 309 39.57 -17.41 40.79
N ALA A 310 38.81 -18.41 40.32
CA ALA A 310 37.99 -19.30 41.18
C ALA A 310 37.20 -20.32 40.34
N LEU A 311 37.29 -21.61 40.70
CA LEU A 311 36.38 -22.68 40.24
C LEU A 311 35.00 -22.50 40.94
N THR A 312 33.86 -23.05 40.48
CA THR A 312 33.60 -24.49 40.26
C THR A 312 32.34 -24.78 39.43
N THR A 313 32.44 -25.78 38.53
CA THR A 313 31.48 -26.87 38.19
C THR A 313 29.96 -26.57 38.07
N SER A 314 29.23 -27.10 37.09
CA SER A 314 29.33 -28.49 36.60
C SER A 314 29.00 -28.66 35.11
N SER A 315 29.72 -29.56 34.47
CA SER A 315 29.50 -30.07 33.12
C SER A 315 28.43 -31.18 33.08
N ARG A 316 27.99 -31.52 31.86
CA ARG A 316 27.85 -32.86 31.23
C ARG A 316 26.58 -32.96 30.36
N ASP A 317 26.70 -33.02 29.02
CA ASP A 317 27.06 -34.19 28.16
C ASP A 317 25.75 -34.90 27.70
N GLN A 318 25.55 -35.43 26.48
CA GLN A 318 26.43 -35.70 25.33
C GLN A 318 25.61 -35.82 24.00
N GLN A 319 26.26 -35.48 22.87
CA GLN A 319 26.42 -36.23 21.59
C GLN A 319 25.32 -37.23 21.08
N GLN A 320 24.83 -37.11 19.82
CA GLN A 320 25.30 -37.79 18.56
C GLN A 320 25.12 -39.34 18.55
N ASN A 321 24.70 -40.08 17.49
CA ASN A 321 24.56 -39.86 16.04
C ASN A 321 23.75 -41.02 15.32
N LYS A 322 23.39 -40.84 14.02
CA LYS A 322 23.20 -41.84 12.91
C LYS A 322 22.06 -42.91 12.81
N GLU A 323 21.19 -42.69 11.79
CA GLU A 323 20.86 -43.50 10.56
C GLU A 323 20.29 -44.96 10.53
N ALA A 324 19.46 -45.23 9.48
CA ALA A 324 19.07 -46.51 8.81
C ALA A 324 17.78 -47.28 9.29
N ILE A 325 16.94 -47.99 8.49
CA ILE A 325 16.57 -48.01 7.03
C ILE A 325 15.27 -48.88 6.74
N THR A 326 14.40 -48.47 5.79
CA THR A 326 13.34 -49.21 4.98
C THR A 326 12.01 -49.85 5.50
N LYS A 327 10.98 -49.75 4.61
CA LYS A 327 9.82 -50.67 4.28
C LYS A 327 8.61 -50.72 5.27
N GLU A 328 7.34 -50.95 4.87
CA GLU A 328 6.70 -51.30 3.58
C GLU A 328 5.20 -50.82 3.47
N GLU A 329 4.56 -51.06 2.32
CA GLU A 329 3.20 -50.77 1.77
C GLU A 329 1.96 -50.63 2.71
N SER A 330 0.92 -49.82 2.41
CA SER A 330 -0.18 -50.17 1.47
C SER A 330 -1.33 -49.13 1.44
N ASN A 331 -2.28 -49.24 0.48
CA ASN A 331 -3.44 -48.34 0.22
C ASN A 331 -4.61 -49.16 -0.41
N PRO A 332 -5.77 -48.59 -0.81
CA PRO A 332 -6.89 -47.96 -0.09
C PRO A 332 -8.17 -48.86 0.01
N LYS A 333 -9.29 -48.36 0.57
CA LYS A 333 -10.65 -48.87 0.26
C LYS A 333 -11.78 -47.83 0.38
N GLU A 334 -12.80 -47.96 -0.47
CA GLU A 334 -13.94 -47.03 -0.67
C GLU A 334 -15.18 -47.33 0.21
N LEU A 335 -16.07 -46.33 0.36
CA LEU A 335 -17.56 -46.40 0.24
C LEU A 335 -18.10 -44.94 0.22
N LYS A 336 -18.88 -44.41 -0.74
CA LYS A 336 -20.27 -44.70 -1.19
C LYS A 336 -21.29 -44.65 -0.03
N THR A 337 -22.43 -43.94 -0.04
CA THR A 337 -23.11 -43.00 -0.99
C THR A 337 -23.97 -42.03 -0.11
N GLU A 338 -24.65 -40.96 -0.55
CA GLU A 338 -25.93 -40.96 -1.28
C GLU A 338 -26.42 -39.51 -1.58
N ILE A 339 -27.43 -39.38 -2.47
CA ILE A 339 -27.92 -38.11 -3.05
C ILE A 339 -29.37 -37.83 -2.60
N LYS A 340 -29.72 -36.57 -2.28
CA LYS A 340 -31.11 -36.08 -2.45
C LYS A 340 -31.16 -34.67 -3.07
N LYS A 341 -31.94 -34.55 -4.15
CA LYS A 341 -32.38 -33.30 -4.80
C LYS A 341 -33.66 -32.77 -4.13
N ALA A 342 -33.89 -31.45 -4.19
CA ALA A 342 -35.25 -30.88 -4.17
C ALA A 342 -35.31 -29.49 -4.87
N THR A 343 -36.51 -29.15 -5.36
CA THR A 343 -36.86 -28.04 -6.27
C THR A 343 -38.33 -27.65 -5.98
N THR A 344 -38.87 -26.45 -6.31
CA THR A 344 -38.42 -25.33 -7.17
C THR A 344 -38.99 -24.00 -6.64
N GLU A 345 -38.55 -22.86 -7.21
CA GLU A 345 -39.36 -21.65 -7.50
C GLU A 345 -39.87 -20.67 -6.42
N ASN A 346 -39.77 -19.37 -6.79
CA ASN A 346 -40.67 -18.23 -6.56
C ASN A 346 -41.27 -17.97 -5.16
N LYS A 347 -41.26 -16.73 -4.64
CA LYS A 347 -41.90 -15.56 -5.27
C LYS A 347 -41.47 -14.23 -4.61
N LYS A 348 -41.62 -13.11 -5.33
CA LYS A 348 -41.60 -11.74 -4.80
C LYS A 348 -42.65 -11.53 -3.70
N GLU A 349 -42.28 -10.82 -2.63
CA GLU A 349 -43.19 -9.87 -1.97
C GLU A 349 -42.39 -8.70 -1.36
N GLU A 350 -43.03 -7.53 -1.29
CA GLU A 350 -42.40 -6.23 -1.11
C GLU A 350 -43.23 -5.42 -0.11
N GLU A 351 -42.78 -5.21 1.14
CA GLU A 351 -43.43 -4.22 2.01
C GLU A 351 -42.55 -3.47 3.03
N LYS A 352 -42.63 -2.14 2.90
CA LYS A 352 -42.60 -1.08 3.93
C LYS A 352 -41.50 -1.05 5.01
N ARG A 353 -40.63 -0.07 4.85
CA ARG A 353 -39.90 0.62 5.94
C ARG A 353 -40.88 1.30 6.91
N ILE A 354 -40.59 1.26 8.21
CA ILE A 354 -41.21 2.12 9.24
C ILE A 354 -40.11 2.75 10.11
N PRO A 355 -39.98 4.08 10.15
CA PRO A 355 -39.14 4.78 11.13
C PRO A 355 -39.98 5.58 12.15
N LYS A 356 -39.73 5.34 13.45
CA LYS A 356 -39.99 6.18 14.64
C LYS A 356 -39.45 5.42 15.86
N ALA A 357 -38.95 6.03 16.94
CA ALA A 357 -39.42 7.27 17.55
C ALA A 357 -38.30 8.29 17.89
N VAL A 358 -38.76 9.51 18.17
CA VAL A 358 -37.96 10.69 18.55
C VAL A 358 -38.02 10.88 20.07
N MET A 359 -36.91 11.23 20.72
CA MET A 359 -36.91 11.60 22.14
C MET A 359 -37.53 12.99 22.36
N PRO A 360 -38.36 13.19 23.41
CA PRO A 360 -38.83 14.53 23.79
C PRO A 360 -37.70 15.38 24.41
N PRO A 361 -37.76 16.72 24.32
CA PRO A 361 -36.72 17.60 24.82
C PRO A 361 -36.69 17.67 26.36
N ARG A 362 -35.48 17.76 26.93
CA ARG A 362 -35.25 17.87 28.37
C ARG A 362 -35.55 19.28 28.87
N VAL A 363 -36.55 19.40 29.74
CA VAL A 363 -36.92 20.67 30.41
C VAL A 363 -35.76 21.17 31.28
N LYS A 364 -35.36 22.44 31.10
CA LYS A 364 -34.53 23.15 32.06
C LYS A 364 -35.40 23.52 33.27
N LYS A 365 -35.00 23.14 34.48
CA LYS A 365 -35.47 23.84 35.68
C LYS A 365 -34.59 25.06 35.90
N GLU A 366 -35.22 26.21 35.88
CA GLU A 366 -34.63 27.51 36.23
C GLU A 366 -34.78 27.74 37.74
N ASN A 367 -33.94 28.59 38.31
CA ASN A 367 -33.82 28.79 39.77
C ASN A 367 -35.08 29.41 40.38
N LYS A 368 -35.31 29.13 41.67
CA LYS A 368 -35.99 30.05 42.58
C LYS A 368 -35.52 29.85 44.03
N ASP A 369 -34.82 30.86 44.50
CA ASP A 369 -34.85 31.49 45.83
C ASP A 369 -35.22 30.63 47.05
N GLU A 370 -34.24 30.44 47.94
CA GLU A 370 -34.33 30.84 49.36
C GLU A 370 -32.93 31.21 49.90
#